data_AF-A0A497S3X0-F1
#
_entry.id   AF-A0A497S3X0-F1
#
_cell.length_a   1.000
_cell.length_b   1.000
_cell.length_c   1.000
_cell.angle_alpha   90.00
_cell.angle_beta   90.00
_cell.angle_gamma   90.00
#
_symmetry.space_group_name_H-M   'P 1'
#
loop_
_entity.id
_entity.type
_entity.pdbx_description
1 polymer ?
#
loop_
_entity_poly.entity_id
_entity_poly.type
_entity_poly.pdbx_seq_one_letter_code
_entity_poly.pdbx_strand_id
1 'polypeptide(L)'
;MEKRIGTMKDLKEGKYVIIDNEPCRVVKVVHSKPGKHGGAKARIDAIGLFDGQKRTLLGPVSQNVEIPIISKKTAQVLNIIQDRANLMDLETYETFELEIPEELKGKLVDGKEVLYMECMGKRKILQIQ
;
A
#
# COMPACT_ATOMS: atom_id res chain seq x y z
N MET A 1 -14.77 0.01 3.08
CA MET A 1 -13.55 -0.10 2.25
C MET A 1 -13.45 1.16 1.40
N GLU A 2 -12.63 2.12 1.82
CA GLU A 2 -12.52 3.40 1.15
C GLU A 2 -11.61 3.29 -0.08
N LYS A 3 -12.18 3.60 -1.24
CA LYS A 3 -11.48 3.70 -2.53
C LYS A 3 -12.09 4.83 -3.34
N ARG A 4 -11.31 5.38 -4.26
CA ARG A 4 -11.79 6.37 -5.23
C ARG A 4 -11.49 5.90 -6.65
N ILE A 5 -12.30 6.35 -7.60
CA ILE A 5 -12.05 6.10 -9.01
C ILE A 5 -11.13 7.20 -9.55
N GLY A 6 -10.09 6.79 -10.27
CA GLY A 6 -9.24 7.66 -11.07
C GLY A 6 -9.02 7.06 -12.45
N THR A 7 -8.07 7.58 -13.20
CA THR A 7 -7.70 7.05 -14.51
C THR A 7 -6.25 6.56 -14.51
N MET A 8 -5.89 5.70 -15.47
CA MET A 8 -4.51 5.24 -15.64
C MET A 8 -3.52 6.42 -15.81
N LYS A 9 -3.97 7.53 -16.39
CA LYS A 9 -3.19 8.78 -16.52
C LYS A 9 -2.78 9.38 -15.17
N ASP A 10 -3.55 9.15 -14.11
CA ASP A 10 -3.28 9.70 -12.78
C ASP A 10 -2.21 8.92 -12.02
N LEU A 11 -1.84 7.73 -12.51
CA LEU A 11 -0.86 6.85 -11.88
C LEU A 11 0.57 7.33 -12.18
N LYS A 12 1.37 7.40 -11.12
CA LYS A 12 2.80 7.74 -11.13
C LYS A 12 3.54 6.81 -10.18
N GLU A 13 4.85 6.67 -10.35
CA GLU A 13 5.68 5.93 -9.41
C GLU A 13 5.48 6.45 -7.97
N GLY A 14 5.34 5.51 -7.03
CA GLY A 14 5.03 5.78 -5.63
C GLY A 14 3.54 6.04 -5.31
N LYS A 15 2.67 6.20 -6.32
CA LYS A 15 1.20 6.22 -6.11
C LYS A 15 0.65 4.80 -5.93
N TYR A 16 -0.64 4.70 -5.67
CA TYR A 16 -1.31 3.44 -5.37
C TYR A 16 -2.45 3.15 -6.35
N VAL A 17 -2.70 1.87 -6.58
CA VAL A 17 -3.76 1.34 -7.44
C VAL A 17 -4.19 -0.02 -6.91
N ILE A 18 -5.46 -0.38 -7.06
CA ILE A 18 -5.94 -1.74 -6.75
C ILE A 18 -5.83 -2.58 -8.03
N ILE A 19 -5.17 -3.72 -7.93
CA ILE A 19 -5.08 -4.72 -9.01
C ILE A 19 -5.37 -6.09 -8.39
N ASP A 20 -6.30 -6.85 -8.97
CA ASP A 20 -6.74 -8.15 -8.46
C ASP A 20 -7.18 -8.12 -6.98
N ASN A 21 -7.93 -7.09 -6.59
CA ASN A 21 -8.38 -6.83 -5.21
C ASN A 21 -7.25 -6.62 -4.18
N GLU A 22 -6.01 -6.42 -4.63
CA GLU A 22 -4.88 -6.10 -3.75
C GLU A 22 -4.44 -4.65 -3.96
N PRO A 23 -4.35 -3.83 -2.89
CA PRO A 23 -3.78 -2.50 -3.00
C PRO A 23 -2.29 -2.62 -3.29
N CYS A 24 -1.84 -1.95 -4.35
CA CYS A 24 -0.47 -2.03 -4.85
C CYS A 24 0.18 -0.64 -4.88
N ARG A 25 1.49 -0.58 -4.63
CA ARG A 25 2.32 0.59 -4.92
C ARG A 25 2.84 0.51 -6.35
N VAL A 26 2.61 1.56 -7.14
CA VAL A 26 3.16 1.70 -8.49
C VAL A 26 4.67 1.86 -8.41
N VAL A 27 5.40 0.99 -9.11
CA VAL A 27 6.87 1.02 -9.17
C VAL A 27 7.40 1.47 -10.52
N LYS A 28 6.59 1.39 -11.58
CA LYS A 28 6.98 1.86 -12.92
C LYS A 28 5.77 2.24 -13.76
N VAL A 29 5.91 3.30 -14.54
CA VAL A 29 4.92 3.72 -15.55
C VAL A 29 5.60 3.91 -16.90
N VAL A 30 5.12 3.19 -17.92
CA VAL A 30 5.63 3.31 -19.30
C VAL A 30 4.50 3.73 -20.22
N HIS A 31 4.66 4.86 -20.90
CA HIS A 31 3.72 5.33 -21.91
C HIS A 31 4.17 4.88 -23.30
N SER A 32 3.25 4.32 -24.09
CA SER A 32 3.52 4.01 -25.50
C SER A 32 3.07 5.15 -26.39
N LYS A 33 3.88 5.51 -27.39
CA LYS A 33 3.46 6.44 -28.43
C LYS A 33 2.25 5.86 -29.18
N PRO A 34 1.18 6.65 -29.40
CA PRO A 34 0.06 6.21 -30.23
C PRO A 34 0.56 5.85 -31.63
N GLY A 35 0.19 4.68 -32.14
CA GLY A 35 0.37 4.35 -33.56
C GLY A 35 -0.56 5.19 -34.44
N LYS A 36 -0.48 5.03 -35.78
CA LYS A 36 -1.29 5.81 -36.75
C LYS A 36 -2.79 5.91 -36.43
N HIS A 37 -3.37 4.90 -35.78
CA HIS A 37 -4.78 4.86 -35.37
C HIS A 37 -4.99 4.51 -33.90
N GLY A 38 -3.93 4.50 -33.08
CA GLY A 38 -3.99 4.04 -31.70
C GLY A 38 -4.18 5.19 -30.71
N GLY A 39 -5.01 4.99 -29.68
CA GLY A 39 -5.01 5.86 -28.50
C GLY A 39 -3.72 5.70 -27.67
N ALA A 40 -3.39 6.69 -26.84
CA ALA A 40 -2.28 6.58 -25.90
C ALA A 40 -2.54 5.43 -24.90
N LYS A 41 -1.56 4.54 -24.75
CA LYS A 41 -1.59 3.43 -23.78
C LYS A 41 -0.50 3.61 -22.74
N ALA A 42 -0.75 3.04 -21.56
CA ALA A 42 0.23 2.94 -20.49
C ALA A 42 0.35 1.50 -20.01
N ARG A 43 1.57 1.12 -19.62
CA ARG A 43 1.87 -0.05 -18.81
C ARG A 43 2.25 0.43 -17.41
N ILE A 44 1.59 -0.10 -16.40
CA ILE A 44 1.85 0.16 -14.99
C ILE A 44 2.35 -1.14 -14.39
N ASP A 45 3.57 -1.13 -13.84
CA ASP A 45 4.03 -2.23 -12.99
C ASP A 45 3.92 -1.78 -11.53
N ALA A 46 3.35 -2.65 -10.68
CA ALA A 46 3.06 -2.36 -9.28
C ALA A 46 3.38 -3.57 -8.38
N ILE A 47 3.57 -3.33 -7.10
CA ILE A 47 3.85 -4.36 -6.07
C ILE A 47 2.75 -4.31 -5.02
N GLY A 48 2.13 -5.45 -4.70
CA GLY A 48 1.12 -5.56 -3.64
C GLY A 48 1.68 -5.15 -2.28
N LEU A 49 0.88 -4.39 -1.52
CA LEU A 49 1.33 -3.83 -0.24
C LEU A 49 1.44 -4.89 0.86
N PHE A 50 0.56 -5.90 0.81
CA PHE A 50 0.50 -6.94 1.83
C PHE A 50 1.07 -8.27 1.35
N ASP A 51 0.88 -8.62 0.07
CA ASP A 51 1.37 -9.89 -0.47
C ASP A 51 2.73 -9.82 -1.19
N GLY A 52 3.26 -8.62 -1.44
CA GLY A 52 4.53 -8.42 -2.13
C GLY A 52 4.56 -8.86 -3.60
N GLN A 53 3.43 -9.29 -4.18
CA GLN A 53 3.39 -9.83 -5.54
C GLN A 53 3.44 -8.71 -6.58
N LYS A 54 4.21 -8.94 -7.65
CA LYS A 54 4.29 -8.02 -8.79
C LYS A 54 3.06 -8.19 -9.69
N ARG A 55 2.46 -7.07 -10.09
CA ARG A 55 1.29 -7.00 -10.97
C ARG A 55 1.50 -5.97 -12.07
N THR A 56 0.88 -6.20 -13.22
CA THR A 56 0.94 -5.29 -14.36
C THR A 56 -0.45 -4.94 -14.85
N LEU A 57 -0.70 -3.65 -15.08
CA LEU A 57 -1.88 -3.14 -15.78
C LEU A 57 -1.46 -2.55 -17.13
N LEU A 58 -2.08 -3.01 -18.22
CA LEU A 58 -1.87 -2.48 -19.57
C LEU A 58 -3.20 -2.01 -20.13
N GLY A 59 -3.29 -0.75 -20.55
CA GLY A 59 -4.54 -0.22 -21.05
C GLY A 59 -4.43 1.21 -21.61
N PRO A 60 -5.53 1.73 -22.17
CA PRO A 60 -5.64 3.14 -22.53
C PRO A 60 -5.40 4.04 -21.32
N VAL A 61 -4.74 5.19 -21.49
CA VAL A 61 -4.52 6.14 -20.39
C VAL A 61 -5.83 6.69 -19.78
N SER A 62 -6.93 6.64 -20.54
CA SER A 62 -8.27 7.03 -20.10
C SER A 62 -9.04 5.92 -19.38
N GLN A 63 -8.49 4.71 -19.27
CA GLN A 63 -9.13 3.61 -18.55
C GLN A 63 -9.28 3.96 -17.07
N ASN A 64 -10.48 3.74 -16.53
CA ASN A 64 -10.75 3.89 -15.11
C ASN A 64 -9.99 2.85 -14.29
N VAL A 65 -9.47 3.28 -13.15
CA VAL A 65 -8.79 2.44 -12.17
C VAL A 65 -9.28 2.77 -10.77
N GLU A 66 -9.21 1.80 -9.88
CA GLU A 66 -9.51 2.01 -8.48
C GLU A 66 -8.22 2.39 -7.73
N ILE A 67 -8.29 3.48 -6.97
CA ILE A 67 -7.19 3.98 -6.15
C ILE A 67 -7.58 3.72 -4.69
N PRO A 68 -6.79 2.95 -3.93
CA PRO A 68 -7.11 2.69 -2.54
C PRO A 68 -6.88 3.96 -1.72
N ILE A 69 -7.72 4.16 -0.70
CA ILE A 69 -7.45 5.15 0.34
C ILE A 69 -6.60 4.48 1.41
N ILE A 70 -5.49 5.11 1.77
CA ILE A 70 -4.53 4.63 2.76
C ILE A 70 -4.56 5.60 3.93
N SER A 71 -4.96 5.09 5.09
CA SER A 71 -4.83 5.82 6.35
C SER A 71 -3.47 5.48 6.96
N LYS A 72 -2.73 6.51 7.38
CA LYS A 72 -1.48 6.34 8.13
C LYS A 72 -1.73 6.85 9.54
N LYS A 73 -1.47 6.01 10.52
CA LYS A 73 -1.75 6.27 11.93
C LYS A 73 -0.57 5.86 12.79
N THR A 74 -0.54 6.35 14.02
CA THR A 74 0.49 6.01 14.99
C THR A 74 -0.06 5.02 16.00
N ALA A 75 0.73 4.01 16.33
CA ALA A 75 0.43 3.06 17.38
C ALA A 75 1.63 2.89 18.32
N GLN A 76 1.38 2.55 19.57
CA GLN A 76 2.43 2.17 20.52
C GLN A 76 2.57 0.64 20.57
N VAL A 77 3.80 0.15 20.63
CA VAL A 77 4.12 -1.27 20.88
C VAL A 77 3.85 -1.58 22.35
N LEU A 78 2.90 -2.46 22.61
CA LEU A 78 2.59 -2.92 23.96
C LEU A 78 3.53 -4.04 24.38
N ASN A 79 3.65 -5.07 23.54
CA ASN A 79 4.62 -6.15 23.70
C ASN A 79 4.91 -6.84 22.36
N ILE A 80 6.00 -7.60 22.33
CA ILE A 80 6.42 -8.39 21.17
C ILE A 80 6.46 -9.87 21.56
N ILE A 81 5.79 -10.72 20.78
CA ILE A 81 5.80 -12.17 20.94
C ILE A 81 6.27 -12.77 19.62
N GLN A 82 7.46 -13.37 19.61
CA GLN A 82 8.11 -13.93 18.42
C GLN A 82 8.23 -12.87 17.31
N ASP A 83 7.54 -13.08 16.19
CA ASP A 83 7.54 -12.20 15.02
C ASP A 83 6.32 -11.28 14.95
N ARG A 84 5.56 -11.15 16.06
CA ARG A 84 4.33 -10.35 16.13
C ARG A 84 4.41 -9.29 17.23
N ALA A 85 3.88 -8.12 16.92
CA ALA A 85 3.74 -7.00 17.87
C ALA A 85 2.27 -6.80 18.20
N ASN A 86 1.95 -6.73 19.50
CA ASN A 86 0.69 -6.18 19.96
C ASN A 86 0.84 -4.65 20.01
N LEU A 87 -0.10 -3.97 19.39
CA LEU A 87 -0.07 -2.53 19.15
C LEU A 87 -1.35 -1.91 19.70
N MET A 88 -1.25 -0.67 20.19
CA MET A 88 -2.39 0.16 20.54
C MET A 88 -2.40 1.41 19.67
N ASP A 89 -3.48 1.63 18.92
CA ASP A 89 -3.67 2.88 18.19
C ASP A 89 -3.73 4.07 19.16
N LEU A 90 -2.96 5.13 18.89
CA LEU A 90 -2.87 6.28 19.80
C LEU A 90 -4.06 7.24 19.74
N GLU A 91 -4.91 7.12 18.71
CA GLU A 91 -6.11 7.94 18.56
C GLU A 91 -7.35 7.19 19.07
N THR A 92 -7.50 5.92 18.71
CA THR A 92 -8.69 5.12 19.04
C THR A 92 -8.54 4.25 20.28
N TYR A 93 -7.30 4.06 20.76
CA TYR A 93 -6.95 3.11 21.84
C TYR A 93 -7.33 1.65 21.52
N GLU A 94 -7.64 1.34 20.25
CA GLU A 94 -7.89 -0.02 19.80
C GLU A 94 -6.59 -0.83 19.86
N THR A 95 -6.65 -2.04 20.42
CA THR A 95 -5.52 -2.97 20.43
C THR A 95 -5.64 -3.98 19.29
N PHE A 96 -4.53 -4.26 18.62
CA PHE A 96 -4.47 -5.21 17.51
C PHE A 96 -3.06 -5.80 17.38
N GLU A 97 -2.97 -6.93 16.70
CA GLU A 97 -1.71 -7.64 16.48
C GLU A 97 -1.30 -7.56 15.02
N LEU A 98 -0.02 -7.24 14.76
CA LEU A 98 0.57 -7.28 13.43
C LEU A 98 1.87 -8.09 13.41
N GLU A 99 2.11 -8.74 12.28
CA GLU A 99 3.41 -9.31 11.98
C GLU A 99 4.44 -8.20 11.75
N ILE A 100 5.64 -8.38 12.30
CA ILE A 100 6.74 -7.44 12.20
C ILE A 100 7.41 -7.63 10.83
N PRO A 101 7.45 -6.58 9.97
CA PRO A 101 8.16 -6.65 8.70
C PRO A 101 9.62 -7.03 8.91
N GLU A 102 10.18 -7.84 8.00
CA GLU A 102 11.58 -8.32 8.09
C GLU A 102 12.58 -7.18 8.30
N GLU A 103 12.37 -6.04 7.64
CA GLU A 103 13.21 -4.85 7.74
C GLU A 103 13.22 -4.18 9.12
N LEU A 104 12.21 -4.47 9.95
CA LEU A 104 12.02 -3.94 11.30
C LEU A 104 12.24 -4.98 12.41
N LYS A 105 12.45 -6.26 12.08
CA LYS A 105 12.75 -7.31 13.06
C LYS A 105 13.99 -6.93 13.89
N GLY A 106 13.88 -7.08 15.21
CA GLY A 106 14.93 -6.73 16.17
C GLY A 106 15.13 -5.23 16.45
N LYS A 107 14.40 -4.33 15.76
CA LYS A 107 14.47 -2.87 15.99
C LYS A 107 13.30 -2.35 16.83
N LEU A 108 12.15 -3.04 16.78
CA LEU A 108 11.01 -2.73 17.62
C LEU A 108 11.31 -3.15 19.06
N VAL A 109 10.90 -2.30 20.00
CA VAL A 109 10.93 -2.58 21.43
C VAL A 109 9.64 -2.08 22.06
N ASP A 110 9.27 -2.65 23.19
CA ASP A 110 8.09 -2.27 23.95
C ASP A 110 8.11 -0.79 24.32
N GLY A 111 6.96 -0.14 24.27
CA GLY A 111 6.77 1.28 24.54
C GLY A 111 7.11 2.22 23.38
N LYS A 112 7.76 1.76 22.30
CA LYS A 112 8.02 2.61 21.13
C LYS A 112 6.77 2.87 20.31
N GLU A 113 6.74 4.03 19.66
CA GLU A 113 5.73 4.38 18.69
C GLU A 113 6.15 3.93 17.28
N VAL A 114 5.17 3.47 16.53
CA VAL A 114 5.32 3.05 15.13
C VAL A 114 4.28 3.74 14.28
N LEU A 115 4.67 4.09 13.06
CA LEU A 115 3.74 4.46 12.02
C LEU A 115 3.24 3.17 11.37
N TYR A 116 1.94 2.96 11.35
CA TYR A 116 1.32 1.87 10.60
C TYR A 116 0.36 2.44 9.55
N MET A 117 0.08 1.64 8.53
CA MET A 117 -0.95 1.95 7.55
C MET A 117 -2.11 0.99 7.65
N GLU A 118 -3.31 1.51 7.41
CA GLU A 118 -4.52 0.74 7.21
C GLU A 118 -5.06 0.99 5.80
N CYS A 119 -5.36 -0.09 5.09
CA CYS A 119 -5.92 -0.04 3.75
C CYS A 119 -6.76 -1.28 3.49
N MET A 120 -8.01 -1.09 3.05
CA MET A 120 -8.94 -2.19 2.72
C MET A 120 -9.11 -3.22 3.85
N GLY A 121 -9.11 -2.78 5.11
CA GLY A 121 -9.24 -3.66 6.28
C GLY A 121 -7.97 -4.45 6.64
N LYS A 122 -6.87 -4.23 5.91
CA LYS A 122 -5.55 -4.80 6.22
C LYS A 122 -4.65 -3.71 6.82
N ARG A 123 -3.78 -4.10 7.75
CA ARG A 123 -2.86 -3.22 8.45
C ARG A 123 -1.41 -3.68 8.27
N LYS A 124 -0.45 -2.75 8.21
CA LYS A 124 0.99 -3.05 8.09
C LYS A 124 1.82 -1.97 8.79
N ILE A 125 2.84 -2.38 9.55
CA ILE A 125 3.82 -1.45 10.14
C ILE A 125 4.70 -0.88 9.03
N LEU A 126 4.86 0.44 9.00
CA LEU A 126 5.68 1.14 8.00
C LEU A 126 7.08 1.45 8.52
N GLN A 127 7.17 2.06 9.69
CA GLN A 127 8.43 2.49 10.29
C GLN A 127 8.26 2.75 11.79
N ILE A 128 9.38 2.73 12.50
CA ILE A 128 9.47 3.17 13.90
C ILE A 128 9.59 4.70 13.90
N GLN A 129 8.96 5.38 14.87
CA GLN A 129 9.14 6.82 15.07
C GLN A 129 10.37 7.14 15.94
#